data_AF-A0A7S3GTC0-F1
#
_entry.id   AF-A0A7S3GTC0-F1
#
_cell.length_a   1.000
_cell.length_b   1.000
_cell.length_c   1.000
_cell.angle_alpha   90.00
_cell.angle_beta   90.00
_cell.angle_gamma   90.00
#
_symmetry.space_group_name_H-M   'P 1'
#
loop_
_entity.id
_entity.type
_entity.pdbx_description
1 polymer ?
#
loop_
_entity_poly.entity_id
_entity_poly.type
_entity_poly.pdbx_seq_one_letter_code
_entity_poly.pdbx_strand_id
1 'polypeptide(L)'
;MSTVEGFHPDKSRVNSNTLADFIRAPLTGNLSEVPGIGPATEKLLRENGISTTYGLIGKYLSLKEEDVGPVEHADRFYFWLKSIDTPTGFRAGIVHALAEKVNSTFVGLYDADAYQS
;
A
#
# COMPACT_ATOMS: atom_id res chain seq x y z
N MET A 1 12.47 -23.63 -4.23
CA MET A 1 12.61 -22.17 -4.32
C MET A 1 11.41 -21.57 -3.61
N SER A 2 11.63 -21.00 -2.42
CA SER A 2 10.55 -20.42 -1.61
C SER A 2 9.95 -19.25 -2.40
N THR A 3 8.68 -19.34 -2.77
CA THR A 3 7.93 -18.16 -3.22
C THR A 3 7.78 -17.29 -1.99
N VAL A 4 8.57 -16.23 -1.87
CA VAL A 4 8.43 -15.31 -0.75
C VAL A 4 7.03 -14.71 -0.87
N GLU A 5 6.14 -15.23 -0.03
CA GLU A 5 4.79 -14.74 0.15
C GLU A 5 4.91 -13.35 0.75
N GLY A 6 4.24 -12.35 0.18
CA GLY A 6 4.42 -10.94 0.59
C GLY A 6 4.42 -9.95 -0.55
N PHE A 7 4.62 -8.70 -0.19
CA PHE A 7 4.77 -7.56 -1.08
C PHE A 7 6.08 -7.65 -1.86
N HIS A 8 6.02 -7.22 -3.12
CA HIS A 8 7.19 -6.88 -3.91
C HIS A 8 6.75 -5.79 -4.91
N PRO A 9 7.53 -4.71 -5.10
CA PRO A 9 7.13 -3.62 -6.01
C PRO A 9 6.88 -4.11 -7.44
N ASP A 10 7.68 -5.05 -7.95
CA ASP A 10 7.50 -5.64 -9.30
C ASP A 10 6.20 -6.44 -9.48
N LYS A 11 5.53 -6.84 -8.38
CA LYS A 11 4.20 -7.47 -8.46
C LYS A 11 3.09 -6.42 -8.62
N SER A 12 3.41 -5.12 -8.50
CA SER A 12 2.48 -4.04 -8.79
C SER A 12 2.17 -3.99 -10.29
N ARG A 13 0.90 -3.82 -10.62
CA ARG A 13 0.42 -3.57 -11.99
C ARG A 13 0.14 -2.09 -12.26
N VAL A 14 0.48 -1.22 -11.31
CA VAL A 14 0.33 0.23 -11.44
C VAL A 14 1.46 0.73 -12.32
N ASN A 15 1.14 1.36 -13.45
CA ASN A 15 2.15 1.95 -14.30
C ASN A 15 2.80 3.18 -13.63
N SER A 16 4.03 3.50 -14.02
CA SER A 16 4.82 4.56 -13.38
C SER A 16 4.19 5.95 -13.47
N ASN A 17 3.45 6.25 -14.54
CA ASN A 17 2.77 7.55 -14.68
C ASN A 17 1.63 7.68 -13.66
N THR A 18 0.77 6.67 -13.58
CA THR A 18 -0.33 6.63 -12.60
C THR A 18 0.20 6.70 -11.16
N LEU A 19 1.30 5.99 -10.88
CA LEU A 19 1.95 6.06 -9.58
C LEU A 19 2.46 7.48 -9.28
N ALA A 20 3.19 8.08 -10.23
CA ALA A 20 3.74 9.42 -10.07
C ALA A 20 2.66 10.50 -9.92
N ASP A 21 1.56 10.37 -10.66
CA ASP A 21 0.40 11.27 -10.56
C ASP A 21 -0.25 11.18 -9.17
N PHE A 22 -0.46 9.96 -8.66
CA PHE A 22 -0.99 9.74 -7.32
C PHE A 22 -0.07 10.34 -6.23
N ILE A 23 1.25 10.14 -6.34
CA ILE A 23 2.23 10.67 -5.37
C ILE A 23 2.14 12.21 -5.31
N ARG A 24 1.97 12.88 -6.44
CA ARG A 24 1.94 14.36 -6.52
C ARG A 24 0.58 14.98 -6.19
N ALA A 25 -0.52 14.27 -6.45
CA ALA A 25 -1.86 14.81 -6.26
C ALA A 25 -2.21 15.05 -4.78
N PRO A 26 -2.96 16.10 -4.43
CA PRO A 26 -3.50 16.24 -3.07
C PRO A 26 -4.49 15.09 -2.78
N LEU A 27 -4.50 14.60 -1.55
CA LEU A 27 -5.48 13.60 -1.12
C LEU A 27 -6.83 14.27 -0.89
N THR A 28 -7.91 13.60 -1.29
CA THR A 28 -9.28 14.09 -1.08
C THR A 28 -10.01 13.31 0.00
N GLY A 29 -9.45 12.15 0.39
CA GLY A 29 -10.09 11.19 1.27
C GLY A 29 -10.95 10.18 0.52
N ASN A 30 -11.01 10.24 -0.81
CA ASN A 30 -11.66 9.21 -1.62
C ASN A 30 -10.73 7.99 -1.80
N LEU A 31 -11.15 6.83 -1.30
CA LEU A 31 -10.38 5.58 -1.40
C LEU A 31 -10.04 5.18 -2.85
N SER A 32 -10.91 5.48 -3.82
CA SER A 32 -10.66 5.14 -5.23
C SER A 32 -9.54 5.97 -5.86
N GLU A 33 -9.02 6.99 -5.17
CA GLU A 33 -7.87 7.77 -5.63
C GLU A 33 -6.55 6.97 -5.51
N VAL A 34 -6.52 5.93 -4.67
CA VAL A 34 -5.37 5.03 -4.54
C VAL A 34 -5.38 3.99 -5.67
N PRO A 35 -4.31 3.91 -6.50
CA PRO A 35 -4.20 2.90 -7.53
C PRO A 35 -4.40 1.47 -7.00
N GLY A 36 -5.26 0.70 -7.67
CA GLY A 36 -5.60 -0.67 -7.28
C GLY A 36 -6.83 -0.79 -6.37
N ILE A 37 -7.42 0.31 -5.90
CA ILE A 37 -8.68 0.29 -5.16
C ILE A 37 -9.85 0.49 -6.13
N GLY A 38 -10.52 -0.63 -6.47
CA GLY A 38 -11.82 -0.63 -7.13
C GLY A 38 -12.98 -0.89 -6.15
N PRO A 39 -14.23 -0.95 -6.63
CA PRO A 39 -15.43 -1.06 -5.79
C PRO A 39 -15.41 -2.23 -4.80
N ALA A 40 -14.86 -3.38 -5.21
CA ALA A 40 -14.76 -4.57 -4.35
C ALA A 40 -13.80 -4.33 -3.17
N THR A 41 -12.62 -3.79 -3.44
CA THR A 41 -11.64 -3.43 -2.38
C THR A 41 -12.21 -2.33 -1.48
N GLU A 42 -12.84 -1.31 -2.06
CA GLU A 42 -13.43 -0.21 -1.29
C GLU A 42 -14.51 -0.72 -0.31
N LYS A 43 -15.39 -1.62 -0.75
CA LYS A 43 -16.39 -2.24 0.12
C LYS A 43 -15.75 -2.91 1.33
N LEU A 44 -14.73 -3.75 1.11
CA LEU A 44 -14.03 -4.48 2.16
C LEU A 44 -13.31 -3.55 3.13
N LEU A 45 -12.69 -2.48 2.62
CA LEU A 45 -12.06 -1.44 3.46
C LEU A 45 -13.08 -0.78 4.38
N ARG A 46 -14.25 -0.40 3.84
CA ARG A 46 -15.33 0.24 4.62
C ARG A 46 -15.89 -0.70 5.68
N GLU A 47 -16.09 -1.98 5.35
CA GLU A 47 -16.50 -3.02 6.30
C GLU A 47 -15.50 -3.21 7.45
N ASN A 48 -14.22 -2.90 7.19
CA ASN A 48 -13.15 -2.94 8.18
C ASN A 48 -12.82 -1.56 8.79
N GLY A 49 -13.78 -0.62 8.74
CA GLY A 49 -13.68 0.68 9.40
C GLY A 49 -12.82 1.73 8.68
N ILE A 50 -12.35 1.43 7.47
CA ILE A 50 -11.58 2.36 6.64
C ILE A 50 -12.48 3.00 5.60
N SER A 51 -12.87 4.26 5.85
CA SER A 51 -13.81 5.00 4.98
C SER A 51 -13.16 6.06 4.12
N THR A 52 -11.88 6.38 4.35
CA THR A 52 -11.13 7.42 3.64
C THR A 52 -9.67 7.03 3.39
N THR A 53 -9.03 7.67 2.41
CA THR A 53 -7.58 7.50 2.15
C THR A 53 -6.73 7.87 3.36
N TYR A 54 -7.14 8.85 4.15
CA TYR A 54 -6.48 9.21 5.41
C TYR A 54 -6.53 8.08 6.42
N GLY A 55 -7.69 7.42 6.57
CA GLY A 55 -7.82 6.24 7.42
C GLY A 55 -6.94 5.09 6.94
N LEU A 56 -6.83 4.90 5.62
CA LEU A 56 -5.98 3.88 5.03
C LEU A 56 -4.49 4.14 5.26
N ILE A 57 -4.05 5.40 5.13
CA ILE A 57 -2.69 5.83 5.51
C ILE A 57 -2.46 5.63 7.00
N GLY A 58 -3.42 6.00 7.84
CA GLY A 58 -3.36 5.75 9.29
C GLY A 58 -3.20 4.26 9.60
N LYS A 59 -3.92 3.39 8.87
CA LYS A 59 -3.76 1.94 9.00
C LYS A 59 -2.37 1.48 8.58
N TYR A 60 -1.85 1.96 7.44
CA TYR A 60 -0.48 1.67 7.02
C TYR A 60 0.53 2.07 8.09
N LEU A 61 0.51 3.33 8.52
CA LEU A 61 1.41 3.86 9.56
C LEU A 61 1.31 3.10 10.89
N SER A 62 0.11 2.67 11.29
CA SER A 62 -0.09 1.92 12.54
C SER A 62 0.63 0.57 12.58
N LEU A 63 1.10 0.05 11.44
CA LEU A 63 1.85 -1.20 11.33
C LEU A 63 3.37 -1.00 11.42
N LYS A 64 3.85 0.24 11.51
CA LYS A 64 5.27 0.58 11.71
C LYS A 64 5.56 0.66 13.21
N GLU A 65 6.21 -0.36 13.75
CA GLU A 65 6.74 -0.38 15.13
C GLU A 65 8.23 0.01 15.14
N GLU A 66 8.83 0.10 16.33
CA GLU A 66 10.20 0.59 16.56
C GLU A 66 11.24 -0.13 15.67
N ASP A 67 11.21 -1.46 15.67
CA ASP A 67 12.21 -2.31 14.97
C ASP A 67 11.79 -2.80 13.58
N VAL A 68 10.67 -2.30 13.05
CA VAL A 68 10.12 -2.79 11.77
C VAL A 68 10.77 -2.06 10.61
N GLY A 69 11.59 -2.74 9.83
CA GLY A 69 12.20 -2.15 8.63
C GLY A 69 11.19 -1.86 7.50
N PRO A 70 11.58 -1.09 6.46
CA PRO A 70 10.70 -0.73 5.35
C PRO A 70 10.08 -1.94 4.62
N VAL A 71 10.86 -3.01 4.45
CA VAL A 71 10.40 -4.24 3.78
C VAL A 71 9.30 -4.93 4.58
N GLU A 72 9.58 -5.19 5.85
CA GLU A 72 8.62 -5.82 6.76
C GLU A 72 7.36 -4.95 6.93
N HIS A 73 7.50 -3.62 6.96
CA HIS A 73 6.37 -2.71 7.07
C HIS A 73 5.40 -2.84 5.88
N ALA A 74 5.93 -2.87 4.65
CA ALA A 74 5.15 -3.08 3.45
C ALA A 74 4.48 -4.47 3.42
N ASP A 75 5.19 -5.51 3.88
CA ASP A 75 4.65 -6.86 4.02
C ASP A 75 3.50 -6.94 5.03
N ARG A 76 3.66 -6.34 6.22
CA ARG A 76 2.60 -6.30 7.25
C ARG A 76 1.32 -5.70 6.67
N PHE A 77 1.43 -4.63 5.87
CA PHE A 77 0.28 -4.03 5.21
C PHE A 77 -0.30 -4.89 4.09
N TYR A 78 0.53 -5.54 3.28
CA TYR A 78 0.09 -6.52 2.29
C TYR A 78 -0.70 -7.68 2.93
N PHE A 79 -0.20 -8.22 4.04
CA PHE A 79 -0.86 -9.29 4.77
C PHE A 79 -2.14 -8.85 5.45
N TRP A 80 -2.22 -7.59 5.91
CA TRP A 80 -3.48 -7.03 6.39
C TRP A 80 -4.51 -6.88 5.25
N LEU A 81 -4.13 -6.40 4.07
CA LEU A 81 -5.01 -6.38 2.90
C LEU A 81 -5.48 -7.79 2.53
N LYS A 82 -4.61 -8.79 2.67
CA LYS A 82 -4.96 -10.20 2.50
C LYS A 82 -5.93 -10.70 3.57
N SER A 83 -5.75 -10.34 4.84
CA SER A 83 -6.59 -10.82 5.94
C SER A 83 -8.03 -10.31 5.88
N ILE A 84 -8.26 -9.15 5.26
CA ILE A 84 -9.60 -8.62 4.96
C ILE A 84 -10.12 -9.05 3.58
N ASP A 85 -9.48 -10.03 2.95
CA ASP A 85 -9.89 -10.66 1.68
C ASP A 85 -9.96 -9.74 0.45
N THR A 86 -9.13 -8.68 0.40
CA THR A 86 -9.02 -7.85 -0.82
C THR A 86 -8.52 -8.68 -2.02
N PRO A 87 -8.86 -8.37 -3.27
CA PRO A 87 -8.48 -9.23 -4.40
C PRO A 87 -6.95 -9.25 -4.63
N THR A 88 -6.39 -10.46 -4.70
CA THR A 88 -4.93 -10.72 -4.71
C THR A 88 -4.16 -9.91 -5.74
N GLY A 89 -4.70 -9.73 -6.95
CA GLY A 89 -4.02 -9.06 -8.06
C GLY A 89 -3.80 -7.55 -7.87
N PHE A 90 -4.42 -6.92 -6.87
CA PHE A 90 -4.33 -5.47 -6.65
C PHE A 90 -3.54 -5.09 -5.39
N ARG A 91 -3.31 -6.03 -4.46
CA ARG A 91 -2.66 -5.76 -3.17
C ARG A 91 -1.29 -5.10 -3.33
N ALA A 92 -0.46 -5.63 -4.23
CA ALA A 92 0.87 -5.07 -4.48
C ALA A 92 0.81 -3.64 -5.03
N GLY A 93 -0.17 -3.32 -5.89
CA GLY A 93 -0.37 -1.96 -6.39
C GLY A 93 -0.77 -0.98 -5.30
N ILE A 94 -1.65 -1.40 -4.39
CA ILE A 94 -2.11 -0.59 -3.27
C ILE A 94 -0.95 -0.30 -2.30
N VAL A 95 -0.19 -1.32 -1.93
CA VAL A 95 0.97 -1.18 -1.03
C VAL A 95 2.02 -0.26 -1.67
N HIS A 96 2.40 -0.51 -2.93
CA HIS A 96 3.39 0.29 -3.65
C HIS A 96 2.97 1.76 -3.71
N ALA A 97 1.72 2.04 -4.12
CA ALA A 97 1.24 3.40 -4.22
C ALA A 97 1.24 4.13 -2.87
N LEU A 98 0.71 3.51 -1.81
CA LEU A 98 0.67 4.11 -0.48
C LEU A 98 2.05 4.29 0.13
N ALA A 99 2.93 3.29 0.01
CA ALA A 99 4.27 3.35 0.57
C ALA A 99 5.07 4.52 -0.04
N GLU A 100 5.06 4.67 -1.36
CA GLU A 100 5.69 5.78 -2.07
C GLU A 100 5.08 7.14 -1.68
N LYS A 101 3.74 7.21 -1.63
CA LYS A 101 3.03 8.44 -1.23
C LYS A 101 3.44 8.90 0.16
N VAL A 102 3.44 7.99 1.12
CA VAL A 102 3.71 8.31 2.52
C VAL A 102 5.21 8.58 2.76
N ASN A 103 6.10 7.89 2.03
CA ASN A 103 7.54 8.12 2.07
C ASN A 103 7.93 9.54 1.63
N SER A 104 7.14 10.20 0.78
CA SER A 104 7.34 11.61 0.41
C SER A 104 7.23 12.58 1.60
N THR A 105 6.54 12.18 2.67
CA THR A 105 6.37 12.95 3.91
C THR A 105 7.24 12.43 5.04
N PHE A 106 7.33 11.10 5.18
CA PHE A 106 8.12 10.41 6.20
C PHE A 106 9.27 9.65 5.54
N VAL A 107 10.34 10.37 5.23
CA VAL A 107 11.51 9.81 4.53
C VAL A 107 12.11 8.64 5.29
N GLY A 108 12.37 7.54 4.59
CA GLY A 108 12.94 6.30 5.15
C GLY A 108 11.89 5.27 5.57
N LEU A 109 10.60 5.56 5.40
CA LEU A 109 9.51 4.64 5.70
C LEU A 109 9.32 3.59 4.59
N TYR A 110 9.75 3.89 3.37
CA TYR A 110 9.80 2.95 2.25
C TYR A 110 11.13 3.09 1.51
N ASP A 111 11.65 1.96 1.01
CA ASP A 111 12.87 1.88 0.23
C ASP A 111 12.67 0.87 -0.90
N ALA A 112 12.60 1.34 -2.13
CA ALA A 112 12.45 0.49 -3.32
C ALA A 112 13.74 -0.27 -3.63
N ASP A 113 14.91 0.28 -3.30
CA ASP A 113 16.21 -0.33 -3.57
C ASP A 113 16.45 -1.54 -2.65
N ALA A 114 15.81 -1.58 -1.48
CA ALA A 114 15.81 -2.73 -0.58
C ALA A 114 15.20 -4.02 -1.20
N TYR A 115 14.53 -3.91 -2.35
CA TYR A 115 13.96 -5.03 -3.10
C TYR A 115 14.80 -5.43 -4.33
N GLN A 116 15.87 -4.70 -4.64
CA GLN A 116 16.78 -5.05 -5.73
C GLN A 116 17.81 -6.05 -5.21
N SER A 117 17.62 -7.34 -5.56
CA SER A 117 18.59 -8.42 -5.32
C SER A 117 19.43 -8.72 -6.56
#